data_AF-A0A7S1AYD5-F1
#
_entry.id   AF-A0A7S1AYD5-F1
#
_cell.length_a   1.000
_cell.length_b   1.000
_cell.length_c   1.000
_cell.angle_alpha   90.00
_cell.angle_beta   90.00
_cell.angle_gamma   90.00
#
_symmetry.space_group_name_H-M   'P 1'
#
loop_
_entity.id
_entity.type
_entity.pdbx_description
1 polymer ?
#
loop_
_entity_poly.entity_id
_entity_poly.type
_entity_poly.pdbx_seq_one_letter_code
_entity_poly.pdbx_strand_id
1 'polypeptide(L)'
;LTATLRATDFYESEEESDDGETHHVACLVQHTLEESYFAVEIGRLAGRDTARRLCAVSRQHGAGMRASIALLQSYSLPELYVCGGQVDIDTVATVHRLVMARGVWETVPSMPTARSFCAAASVNGRVYVFGGEKDQ
;
A
#
# COMPACT_ATOMS: atom_id res chain seq x y z
N LEU A 1 31.57 1.13 6.20
CA LEU A 1 31.54 2.15 7.28
C LEU A 1 30.29 3.00 7.06
N THR A 2 29.16 2.60 7.65
CA THR A 2 27.94 3.39 7.62
C THR A 2 27.40 3.37 9.04
N ALA A 3 27.63 4.46 9.76
CA ALA A 3 27.25 4.60 11.16
C ALA A 3 25.75 4.93 11.23
N THR A 4 24.98 4.04 11.85
CA THR A 4 23.59 4.30 12.23
C THR A 4 23.61 5.04 13.57
N LEU A 5 23.39 6.35 13.53
CA LEU A 5 23.14 7.17 14.71
C LEU A 5 21.90 6.61 15.45
N ARG A 6 22.10 6.08 16.66
CA ARG A 6 21.01 5.78 17.59
C ARG A 6 20.59 7.09 18.23
N ALA A 7 19.34 7.50 17.99
CA ALA A 7 18.70 8.58 18.72
C ALA A 7 18.31 8.08 20.12
N THR A 8 19.29 8.00 21.02
CA THR A 8 19.09 7.74 22.46
C THR A 8 20.10 8.55 23.25
N ASP A 9 20.14 9.86 23.03
CA ASP A 9 20.80 10.83 23.90
C ASP A 9 19.91 12.07 23.87
N PHE A 10 18.97 12.18 24.80
CA PHE A 10 18.42 13.44 25.34
C PHE A 10 17.25 13.09 26.27
N TYR A 11 17.19 13.84 27.38
CA TYR A 11 16.28 13.72 28.54
C TYR A 11 16.79 12.89 29.73
N GLU A 12 17.82 13.41 30.41
CA GLU A 12 17.82 13.49 31.87
C GLU A 12 17.85 14.96 32.29
N SER A 13 16.74 15.46 32.85
CA SER A 13 16.72 16.50 33.88
C SER A 13 15.30 16.58 34.45
N GLU A 14 15.18 16.23 35.73
CA GLU A 14 13.96 16.19 36.54
C GLU A 14 13.35 17.58 36.76
N GLU A 15 12.02 17.69 36.61
CA GLU A 15 11.15 18.61 37.36
C GLU A 15 9.84 17.86 37.68
N GLU A 16 9.74 17.39 38.91
CA GLU A 16 8.59 16.67 39.47
C GLU A 16 7.56 17.68 40.01
N SER A 17 6.53 18.03 39.22
CA SER A 17 5.21 18.50 39.72
C SER A 17 4.13 18.66 38.64
N ASP A 18 3.83 17.65 37.81
CA ASP A 18 2.53 17.50 37.10
C ASP A 18 2.42 16.11 36.42
N ASP A 19 2.96 15.07 37.07
CA ASP A 19 3.12 13.78 36.40
C ASP A 19 1.79 13.04 36.23
N GLY A 20 0.79 13.34 37.05
CA GLY A 20 -0.53 12.70 36.99
C GLY A 20 -1.32 13.08 35.75
N GLU A 21 -1.43 14.38 35.43
CA GLU A 21 -2.19 14.86 34.27
C GLU A 21 -1.47 14.53 32.96
N THR A 22 -0.14 14.71 32.93
CA THR A 22 0.68 14.39 31.77
C THR A 22 0.61 12.90 31.41
N HIS A 23 0.61 12.02 32.42
CA HIS A 23 0.44 10.58 32.23
C HIS A 23 -0.98 10.21 31.76
N HIS A 24 -2.00 10.95 32.25
CA HIS A 24 -3.39 10.74 31.86
C HIS A 24 -3.66 11.11 30.39
N VAL A 25 -3.08 12.23 29.93
CA VAL A 25 -3.14 12.66 28.52
C VAL A 25 -2.41 11.68 27.62
N ALA A 26 -1.21 11.23 28.02
CA ALA A 26 -0.45 10.23 27.26
C ALA A 26 -1.22 8.91 27.09
N CYS A 27 -1.88 8.45 28.16
CA CYS A 27 -2.72 7.25 28.15
C CYS A 27 -3.97 7.40 27.25
N LEU A 28 -4.65 8.54 27.32
CA LEU A 28 -5.78 8.86 26.44
C LEU A 28 -5.37 8.87 24.97
N VAL A 29 -4.28 9.55 24.64
CA VAL A 29 -3.73 9.56 23.28
C VAL A 29 -3.38 8.14 22.85
N GLN A 30 -2.76 7.33 23.71
CA GLN A 30 -2.48 5.93 23.41
C GLN A 30 -3.72 5.12 23.08
N HIS A 31 -4.74 5.18 23.93
CA HIS A 31 -5.98 4.43 23.72
C HIS A 31 -6.68 4.88 22.43
N THR A 32 -6.68 6.18 22.13
CA THR A 32 -7.31 6.73 20.92
C THR A 32 -6.59 6.29 19.64
N LEU A 33 -5.26 6.14 19.69
CA LEU A 33 -4.45 5.73 18.54
C LEU A 33 -4.42 4.20 18.33
N GLU A 34 -4.76 3.43 19.37
CA GLU A 34 -4.95 1.99 19.28
C GLU A 34 -6.33 1.62 18.69
N GLU A 35 -7.29 2.55 18.67
CA GLU A 35 -8.59 2.37 18.02
C GLU A 35 -8.43 2.06 16.53
N SER A 36 -8.90 0.87 16.15
CA SER A 36 -8.76 0.33 14.80
C SER A 36 -9.42 1.19 13.71
N TYR A 37 -10.44 1.99 14.05
CA TYR A 37 -11.10 2.91 13.12
C TYR A 37 -10.16 4.00 12.59
N PHE A 38 -9.44 4.70 13.47
CA PHE A 38 -8.51 5.77 13.07
C PHE A 38 -7.36 5.22 12.23
N ALA A 39 -6.84 4.05 12.59
CA ALA A 39 -5.79 3.39 11.82
C ALA A 39 -6.23 3.00 10.41
N VAL A 40 -7.50 2.60 10.22
CA VAL A 40 -8.08 2.34 8.89
C VAL A 40 -8.22 3.65 8.11
N GLU A 41 -8.78 4.71 8.71
CA GLU A 41 -9.02 5.97 7.97
C GLU A 41 -7.70 6.65 7.57
N ILE A 42 -6.70 6.68 8.46
CA ILE A 42 -5.35 7.17 8.16
C ILE A 42 -4.72 6.36 7.04
N GLY A 43 -4.78 5.02 7.11
CA GLY A 43 -4.19 4.18 6.07
C GLY A 43 -4.93 4.25 4.73
N ARG A 44 -6.23 4.52 4.74
CA ARG A 44 -7.05 4.76 3.54
C ARG A 44 -6.68 6.08 2.87
N LEU A 45 -6.51 7.16 3.65
CA LEU A 45 -6.16 8.49 3.14
C LEU A 45 -4.69 8.60 2.73
N ALA A 46 -3.77 8.07 3.54
CA ALA A 46 -2.33 8.19 3.32
C ALA A 46 -1.73 7.09 2.42
N GLY A 47 -2.49 6.03 2.17
CA GLY A 47 -2.10 4.91 1.32
C GLY A 47 -1.29 3.82 2.03
N ARG A 48 -1.19 2.66 1.36
CA ARG A 48 -0.59 1.43 1.89
C ARG A 48 0.87 1.57 2.32
N ASP A 49 1.68 2.31 1.58
CA ASP A 49 3.10 2.45 1.91
C ASP A 49 3.33 3.32 3.14
N THR A 50 2.50 4.35 3.31
CA THR A 50 2.49 5.17 4.54
C THR A 50 2.01 4.35 5.72
N ALA A 51 0.94 3.56 5.57
CA ALA A 51 0.45 2.65 6.61
C ALA A 51 1.55 1.67 7.08
N ARG A 52 2.28 1.06 6.13
CA ARG A 52 3.42 0.16 6.44
C ARG A 52 4.56 0.87 7.15
N ARG A 53 4.90 2.10 6.73
CA ARG A 53 5.93 2.90 7.40
C ARG A 53 5.51 3.26 8.82
N LEU A 54 4.24 3.61 9.03
CA LEU A 54 3.70 3.94 10.36
C LEU A 54 3.85 2.77 11.34
N CYS A 55 3.68 1.53 10.87
CA CYS A 55 3.92 0.32 11.67
C CYS A 55 5.35 0.20 12.20
N ALA A 56 6.35 0.74 11.49
CA ALA A 56 7.76 0.61 11.83
C ALA A 56 8.26 1.76 12.72
N VAL A 57 7.69 2.96 12.58
CA VAL A 57 8.17 4.17 13.28
C VAL A 57 7.41 4.49 14.57
N SER A 58 6.24 3.89 14.79
CA SER A 58 5.45 4.09 16.01
C SER A 58 5.00 2.76 16.61
N ARG A 59 5.50 2.45 17.81
CA ARG A 59 5.05 1.27 18.57
C ARG A 59 3.57 1.37 18.94
N GLN A 60 3.14 2.57 19.34
CA GLN A 60 1.79 2.90 19.80
C GLN A 60 0.75 2.74 18.67
N HIS A 61 1.03 3.27 17.47
CA HIS A 61 0.15 3.07 16.30
C HIS A 61 0.34 1.70 15.63
N GLY A 62 1.47 1.04 15.84
CA GLY A 62 1.84 -0.13 15.05
C GLY A 62 0.89 -1.31 15.24
N ALA A 63 0.30 -1.49 16.42
CA ALA A 63 -0.66 -2.57 16.67
C ALA A 63 -1.97 -2.35 15.89
N GLY A 64 -2.61 -1.19 16.05
CA GLY A 64 -3.83 -0.82 15.32
C GLY A 64 -3.60 -0.78 13.80
N MET A 65 -2.46 -0.25 13.35
CA MET A 65 -2.13 -0.15 11.92
C MET A 65 -1.82 -1.50 11.26
N ARG A 66 -1.21 -2.46 11.98
CA ARG A 66 -1.02 -3.82 11.44
C ARG A 66 -2.36 -4.52 11.17
N ALA A 67 -3.32 -4.37 12.08
CA ALA A 67 -4.67 -4.90 11.89
C ALA A 67 -5.41 -4.16 10.75
N SER A 68 -5.25 -2.84 10.67
CA SER A 68 -5.88 -2.04 9.62
C SER A 68 -5.32 -2.34 8.22
N ILE A 69 -4.04 -2.70 8.06
CA ILE A 69 -3.47 -3.08 6.76
C ILE A 69 -4.25 -4.26 6.13
N ALA A 70 -4.63 -5.25 6.92
CA ALA A 70 -5.43 -6.38 6.44
C ALA A 70 -6.86 -5.94 6.05
N LEU A 71 -7.46 -5.01 6.79
CA LEU A 71 -8.77 -4.43 6.46
C LEU A 71 -8.69 -3.53 5.22
N LEU A 72 -7.64 -2.72 5.09
CA LEU A 72 -7.41 -1.89 3.91
C LEU A 72 -7.21 -2.72 2.64
N GLN A 73 -6.65 -3.92 2.78
CA GLN A 73 -6.59 -4.89 1.69
C GLN A 73 -7.98 -5.40 1.28
N SER A 74 -8.94 -5.54 2.20
CA SER A 74 -10.30 -5.97 1.87
C SER A 74 -11.16 -4.84 1.29
N TYR A 75 -10.87 -3.57 1.60
CA TYR A 75 -11.53 -2.40 1.00
C TYR A 75 -10.91 -1.95 -0.33
N SER A 76 -9.75 -2.47 -0.70
CA SER A 76 -9.12 -2.23 -2.00
C SER A 76 -9.89 -2.96 -3.08
N LEU A 77 -10.59 -2.22 -3.95
CA LEU A 77 -11.16 -2.82 -5.15
C LEU A 77 -10.02 -3.47 -5.97
N PRO A 78 -10.22 -4.71 -6.48
CA PRO A 78 -9.22 -5.33 -7.33
C PRO A 78 -9.02 -4.49 -8.59
N GLU A 79 -7.76 -4.28 -8.97
CA GLU A 79 -7.44 -3.69 -10.27
C GLU A 79 -7.48 -4.80 -11.33
N LEU A 80 -8.21 -4.56 -12.42
CA LEU A 80 -8.30 -5.47 -13.54
C LEU A 80 -7.52 -4.90 -14.73
N TYR A 81 -6.62 -5.72 -15.28
CA TYR A 81 -5.84 -5.39 -16.47
C TYR A 81 -6.07 -6.45 -17.55
N VAL A 82 -6.19 -5.99 -18.79
CA VAL A 82 -6.17 -6.82 -19.99
C VAL A 82 -4.89 -6.48 -20.75
N CYS A 83 -4.05 -7.48 -20.98
CA CYS A 83 -2.72 -7.28 -21.58
C CYS A 83 -2.61 -8.09 -22.87
N GLY A 84 -2.39 -7.40 -23.99
CA GLY A 84 -2.25 -8.03 -25.29
C GLY A 84 -3.54 -8.71 -25.77
N GLY A 85 -3.38 -9.82 -26.48
CA GLY A 85 -4.46 -10.52 -27.17
C GLY A 85 -4.37 -10.33 -28.68
N GLN A 86 -5.46 -10.65 -29.37
CA GLN A 86 -5.55 -10.56 -30.82
C GLN A 86 -6.76 -9.70 -31.19
N VAL A 87 -6.54 -8.72 -32.05
CA VAL A 87 -7.57 -7.85 -32.63
C VAL A 87 -7.58 -8.15 -34.12
N ASP A 88 -8.70 -8.69 -34.61
CA ASP A 88 -8.82 -9.27 -35.94
C ASP A 88 -7.79 -10.39 -36.17
N ILE A 89 -6.74 -10.10 -36.94
CA ILE A 89 -5.61 -11.00 -37.19
C ILE A 89 -4.35 -10.56 -36.48
N ASP A 90 -4.30 -9.33 -35.94
CA ASP A 90 -3.09 -8.73 -35.39
C ASP A 90 -2.98 -8.96 -33.89
N THR A 91 -1.80 -9.41 -33.48
CA THR A 91 -1.40 -9.54 -32.09
C THR A 91 -1.02 -8.17 -31.57
N VAL A 92 -1.67 -7.75 -30.47
CA VAL A 92 -1.49 -6.41 -29.92
C VAL A 92 -0.62 -6.40 -28.67
N ALA A 93 0.05 -5.27 -28.45
CA ALA A 93 0.80 -4.99 -27.23
C ALA A 93 0.01 -4.10 -26.25
N THR A 94 -1.22 -3.72 -26.60
CA THR A 94 -2.03 -2.78 -25.84
C THR A 94 -2.37 -3.34 -24.47
N VAL A 95 -2.46 -2.44 -23.49
CA VAL A 95 -2.87 -2.79 -22.13
C VAL A 95 -4.03 -1.88 -21.74
N HIS A 96 -5.10 -2.49 -21.27
CA HIS A 96 -6.27 -1.77 -20.76
C HIS A 96 -6.43 -2.02 -19.27
N ARG A 97 -6.75 -0.97 -18.52
CA ARG A 97 -7.08 -1.03 -17.10
C ARG A 97 -8.54 -0.67 -16.89
N LEU A 98 -9.25 -1.44 -16.08
CA LEU A 98 -10.60 -1.09 -15.65
C LEU A 98 -10.55 -0.15 -14.45
N VAL A 99 -11.06 1.07 -14.63
CA VAL A 99 -11.28 2.01 -13.53
C VAL A 99 -12.58 1.65 -12.84
N MET A 100 -12.50 0.75 -11.86
CA MET A 100 -13.67 0.19 -11.14
C MET A 100 -14.62 1.26 -10.60
N ALA A 101 -14.09 2.37 -10.09
CA ALA A 101 -14.89 3.48 -9.55
C ALA A 101 -15.81 4.16 -10.58
N ARG A 102 -15.45 4.10 -11.87
CA ARG A 102 -16.18 4.72 -12.98
C ARG A 102 -16.80 3.70 -13.94
N GLY A 103 -16.42 2.43 -13.82
CA GLY A 103 -16.84 1.37 -14.75
C GLY A 103 -16.33 1.57 -16.18
N VAL A 104 -15.21 2.29 -16.36
CA VAL A 104 -14.65 2.59 -17.68
C VAL A 104 -13.29 1.95 -17.87
N TRP A 105 -13.01 1.54 -19.11
CA TRP A 105 -11.69 1.10 -19.53
C TRP A 105 -10.85 2.29 -19.94
N GLU A 106 -9.59 2.30 -19.51
CA GLU A 106 -8.59 3.24 -19.99
C GLU A 106 -7.39 2.50 -20.58
N THR A 107 -6.78 3.08 -21.60
CA THR A 107 -5.53 2.57 -22.18
C THR A 107 -4.36 3.04 -21.31
N VAL A 108 -3.51 2.10 -20.90
CA VAL A 108 -2.28 2.36 -20.16
C VAL A 108 -1.07 2.06 -21.06
N PRO A 109 0.19 2.35 -20.63
CA PRO A 109 1.36 2.09 -21.45
C PRO A 109 1.38 0.64 -21.99
N SER A 110 1.62 0.51 -23.29
CA SER A 110 1.68 -0.79 -23.96
C SER A 110 2.89 -1.61 -23.53
N MET A 111 2.79 -2.92 -23.67
CA MET A 111 3.93 -3.82 -23.47
C MET A 111 5.01 -3.56 -24.53
N PRO A 112 6.30 -3.84 -24.24
CA PRO A 112 7.38 -3.69 -25.23
C PRO A 112 7.24 -4.61 -26.46
N THR A 113 6.51 -5.71 -26.31
CA THR A 113 6.27 -6.71 -27.35
C THR A 113 4.81 -7.13 -27.33
N ALA A 114 4.19 -7.26 -28.49
CA ALA A 114 2.85 -7.82 -28.63
C ALA A 114 2.82 -9.31 -28.25
N ARG A 115 1.71 -9.76 -27.64
CA ARG A 115 1.56 -11.12 -27.13
C ARG A 115 0.11 -11.61 -27.25
N SER A 116 -0.10 -12.77 -27.86
CA SER A 116 -1.34 -13.58 -27.80
C SER A 116 -1.02 -14.94 -27.14
N PHE A 117 -2.04 -15.64 -26.65
CA PHE A 117 -1.88 -16.93 -25.93
C PHE A 117 -0.86 -16.91 -24.78
N CYS A 118 -0.65 -15.74 -24.17
CA CYS A 118 0.29 -15.56 -23.08
C CYS A 118 -0.31 -15.91 -21.72
N ALA A 119 0.54 -16.20 -20.75
CA ALA A 119 0.17 -16.31 -19.35
C ALA A 119 0.45 -15.00 -18.61
N ALA A 120 -0.35 -14.70 -17.59
CA ALA A 120 -0.20 -13.52 -16.75
C ALA A 120 -0.29 -13.87 -15.26
N ALA A 121 0.48 -13.17 -14.43
CA ALA A 121 0.45 -13.29 -12.98
C ALA A 121 0.60 -11.94 -12.30
N SER A 122 -0.03 -11.76 -11.14
CA SER A 122 0.16 -10.58 -10.30
C SER A 122 1.02 -10.93 -9.07
N VAL A 123 2.08 -10.14 -8.84
CA VAL A 123 3.00 -10.32 -7.71
C VAL A 123 3.40 -8.96 -7.19
N ASN A 124 3.26 -8.72 -5.88
CA ASN A 124 3.68 -7.49 -5.21
C ASN A 124 3.17 -6.19 -5.87
N GLY A 125 1.91 -6.19 -6.33
CA GLY A 125 1.30 -5.03 -6.98
C GLY A 125 1.80 -4.76 -8.40
N ARG A 126 2.46 -5.74 -9.04
CA ARG A 126 2.89 -5.68 -10.43
C ARG A 126 2.24 -6.81 -11.22
N VAL A 127 1.93 -6.55 -12.48
CA VAL A 127 1.43 -7.55 -13.44
C VAL A 127 2.59 -7.99 -14.33
N TYR A 128 2.78 -9.29 -14.44
CA TYR A 128 3.80 -9.93 -15.28
C TYR A 128 3.10 -10.73 -16.37
N VAL A 129 3.54 -10.54 -17.61
CA VAL A 129 3.03 -11.26 -18.79
C VAL A 129 4.18 -11.98 -19.44
N PHE A 130 4.04 -13.29 -19.65
CA PHE A 130 5.12 -14.16 -20.12
C PHE A 130 4.63 -15.20 -21.13
N GLY A 131 5.57 -15.63 -21.98
CA GLY A 131 5.28 -16.50 -23.12
C GLY A 131 4.39 -15.83 -24.16
N GLY A 132 3.59 -16.66 -24.83
CA GLY A 132 2.74 -16.26 -25.94
C GLY A 132 3.47 -16.21 -27.28
N GLU A 133 2.71 -15.92 -28.31
CA GLU A 133 3.19 -15.74 -29.68
C GLU A 133 2.96 -14.30 -30.15
N LYS A 134 3.68 -13.94 -31.21
CA LYS A 134 3.44 -12.73 -31.99
C LYS A 134 3.13 -13.16 -33.42
N ASP A 135 2.35 -12.37 -34.14
CA ASP A 135 2.28 -12.56 -35.58
C ASP A 135 3.66 -12.36 -36.20
N GLN A 136 3.95 -13.22 -37.18
CA GLN A 136 5.26 -13.40 -37.76
C GLN A 136 5.53 -12.37 -38.86
#